data_AF-A0A972QF78-F1
#
_entry.id   AF-A0A972QF78-F1
#
_cell.length_a   1.000
_cell.length_b   1.000
_cell.length_c   1.000
_cell.angle_alpha   90.00
_cell.angle_beta   90.00
_cell.angle_gamma   90.00
#
_symmetry.space_group_name_H-M   'P 1'
#
loop_
_entity.id
_entity.type
_entity.pdbx_description
1 polymer ?
#
loop_
_entity_poly.entity_id
_entity_poly.type
_entity_poly.pdbx_seq_one_letter_code
_entity_poly.pdbx_strand_id
1 'polypeptide(L)' 'MARQRWGSKLGIILAVAGSALGLGNFLRFPVQAANNGGGAFMIPYFISLFLLGIPLMWIEWT' A
#
# COMPACT_ATOMS: atom_id res chain seq x y z
N MET A 1 -4.46 -27.23 -18.40
CA MET A 1 -5.01 -26.86 -17.08
C MET A 1 -5.81 -25.58 -17.22
N ALA A 2 -7.06 -25.55 -16.76
CA ALA A 2 -7.84 -24.32 -16.72
C ALA A 2 -7.36 -23.45 -15.53
N ARG A 3 -7.04 -22.17 -15.77
CA ARG A 3 -6.68 -21.22 -14.70
C ARG A 3 -7.94 -20.93 -13.89
N GLN A 4 -7.91 -21.21 -12.58
CA GLN A 4 -8.96 -20.75 -11.68
C GLN A 4 -9.00 -19.22 -11.70
N ARG A 5 -10.21 -18.68 -11.85
CA ARG A 5 -10.48 -17.24 -11.85
C ARG A 5 -11.17 -16.88 -10.54
N TRP A 6 -10.88 -15.69 -10.04
CA TRP A 6 -11.57 -15.14 -8.89
C TRP A 6 -13.06 -14.95 -9.18
N GLY A 7 -13.90 -15.25 -8.19
CA GLY A 7 -15.36 -15.17 -8.33
C GLY A 7 -15.90 -13.74 -8.40
N SER A 8 -15.18 -12.74 -7.90
CA SER A 8 -15.57 -11.33 -7.99
C SER A 8 -14.37 -10.38 -8.01
N LYS A 9 -14.51 -9.24 -8.70
CA LYS A 9 -13.51 -8.15 -8.69
C LYS A 9 -13.32 -7.57 -7.30
N LEU A 10 -14.41 -7.40 -6.54
CA LEU A 10 -14.36 -6.93 -5.15
C LEU A 10 -13.58 -7.90 -4.25
N GLY A 11 -13.76 -9.22 -4.45
CA GLY A 11 -13.01 -10.23 -3.72
C GLY A 11 -11.50 -10.12 -3.93
N ILE A 12 -11.07 -9.84 -5.17
CA ILE A 12 -9.65 -9.59 -5.48
C ILE A 12 -9.15 -8.34 -4.73
N ILE A 13 -9.89 -7.23 -4.83
CA ILE A 13 -9.47 -5.96 -4.22
C ILE A 13 -9.32 -6.10 -2.71
N LEU A 14 -10.29 -6.74 -2.04
CA LEU A 14 -10.25 -6.96 -0.60
C LEU A 14 -9.13 -7.91 -0.17
N ALA A 15 -8.87 -8.97 -0.94
CA ALA A 15 -7.77 -9.89 -0.66
C ALA A 15 -6.41 -9.19 -0.76
N VAL A 16 -6.20 -8.40 -1.80
CA VAL A 16 -4.95 -7.64 -2.01
C VAL A 16 -4.80 -6.52 -0.98
N ALA A 17 -5.88 -5.78 -0.70
CA ALA A 17 -5.88 -4.75 0.35
C ALA A 17 -5.56 -5.34 1.72
N GLY A 18 -6.14 -6.49 2.07
CA GLY A 18 -5.84 -7.22 3.30
C GLY A 18 -4.37 -7.67 3.38
N SER A 19 -3.78 -8.07 2.25
CA SER A 19 -2.35 -8.43 2.19
C SER A 19 -1.42 -7.21 2.33
N ALA A 20 -1.84 -6.04 1.86
CA ALA A 20 -1.04 -4.82 1.91
C ALA A 20 -1.11 -4.10 3.27
N LEU A 21 -2.23 -4.23 3.99
CA LEU A 21 -2.46 -3.59 5.28
C LEU A 21 -2.02 -4.49 6.45
N GLY A 22 -0.79 -4.29 6.93
CA GLY A 22 -0.25 -5.02 8.09
C GLY A 22 -0.17 -4.19 9.38
N LEU A 23 0.14 -4.85 10.51
CA LEU A 23 0.37 -4.21 11.82
C LEU A 23 1.44 -3.10 11.76
N GLY A 24 2.45 -3.28 10.92
CA GLY A 24 3.50 -2.27 10.69
C GLY A 24 2.94 -0.95 10.14
N ASN A 25 1.89 -0.99 9.32
CA ASN A 25 1.26 0.22 8.79
C ASN A 25 0.48 0.98 9.88
N PHE A 26 -0.07 0.26 10.87
CA PHE A 26 -0.79 0.88 11.98
C PHE A 26 0.13 1.40 13.08
N LEU A 27 1.21 0.67 13.41
CA LEU A 27 2.08 1.00 14.55
C LEU A 27 3.27 1.87 14.16
N ARG A 28 3.89 1.63 12.99
CA ARG A 28 5.14 2.28 12.61
C ARG A 28 4.92 3.63 11.93
N PHE A 29 3.87 3.72 11.11
CA PHE A 29 3.51 4.96 10.41
C PHE A 29 3.24 6.14 11.35
N PRO A 30 2.37 6.04 12.38
CA PRO A 30 2.09 7.19 13.24
C PRO A 30 3.31 7.62 14.05
N VAL A 31 4.16 6.68 14.47
CA VAL A 31 5.41 6.98 15.17
C VAL A 31 6.38 7.73 14.26
N GLN A 32 6.54 7.29 13.01
CA GLN A 32 7.38 8.00 12.04
C GLN A 32 6.80 9.38 11.68
N ALA A 33 5.48 9.49 11.49
CA ALA A 33 4.84 10.76 11.22
C ALA A 33 5.09 11.73 12.39
N ALA A 34 4.82 11.32 13.63
CA ALA A 34 5.03 12.15 14.81
C ALA A 34 6.49 12.61 14.97
N ASN A 35 7.47 11.71 14.76
CA ASN A 35 8.89 12.03 14.90
C ASN A 35 9.44 12.92 13.78
N ASN A 36 8.82 12.92 12.59
CA ASN A 36 9.29 13.66 11.41
C ASN A 36 8.44 14.91 11.10
N GLY A 37 7.95 15.59 12.14
CA GLY A 37 7.18 16.84 11.97
C GLY A 37 5.67 16.65 11.78
N GLY A 38 5.13 15.51 12.22
CA GLY A 38 3.70 15.23 12.25
C GLY A 38 3.06 15.31 10.86
N GLY A 39 2.20 16.30 10.66
CA GLY A 39 1.54 16.53 9.38
C GLY A 39 2.48 16.88 8.23
N ALA A 40 3.63 17.52 8.51
CA ALA A 40 4.60 17.87 7.48
C ALA A 40 5.22 16.63 6.80
N PHE A 41 5.32 15.51 7.53
CA PHE A 41 5.80 14.22 7.00
C PHE A 41 4.94 13.69 5.84
N MET A 42 3.66 14.09 5.76
CA MET A 42 2.77 13.67 4.67
C MET A 42 3.27 14.11 3.29
N ILE A 43 3.97 15.25 3.20
CA ILE A 43 4.47 15.78 1.92
C ILE A 43 5.49 14.82 1.28
N PRO A 44 6.65 14.51 1.92
CA PRO A 44 7.58 13.55 1.37
C PRO A 44 7.00 12.14 1.28
N TYR A 45 6.08 11.76 2.19
CA TYR A 45 5.38 10.47 2.12
C TYR A 45 4.60 10.33 0.80
N PHE A 46 3.76 11.31 0.45
CA PHE A 46 2.99 11.26 -0.80
C PHE A 46 3.89 11.35 -2.03
N ILE A 47 4.96 12.16 -1.99
CA ILE A 47 5.94 12.20 -3.09
C ILE A 47 6.56 10.82 -3.30
N SER A 48 7.00 10.14 -2.24
CA SER A 48 7.55 8.78 -2.34
C SER A 48 6.50 7.76 -2.80
N LEU A 49 5.23 7.92 -2.40
CA LEU A 49 4.14 7.05 -2.84
C LEU A 49 3.91 7.16 -4.35
N PHE A 50 3.87 8.38 -4.90
CA PHE A 50 3.64 8.59 -6.32
C PHE A 50 4.86 8.22 -7.19
N LEU A 51 6.07 8.53 -6.72
CA LEU A 51 7.29 8.30 -7.50
C LEU A 51 7.84 6.88 -7.38
N LEU A 52 7.63 6.21 -6.24
CA LEU A 52 8.19 4.88 -5.98
C LEU A 52 7.09 3.86 -5.71
N GLY A 53 6.17 4.15 -4.79
CA GLY A 53 5.14 3.18 -4.37
C GLY A 53 4.28 2.69 -5.53
N ILE A 54 3.63 3.60 -6.26
CA ILE A 54 2.76 3.24 -7.39
C ILE A 54 3.54 2.60 -8.54
N PRO A 55 4.68 3.15 -9.02
CA PRO A 55 5.43 2.53 -10.09
C PRO A 55 5.94 1.12 -9.75
N LEU A 56 6.44 0.90 -8.54
CA LEU A 56 6.89 -0.42 -8.09
C LEU A 56 5.74 -1.42 -8.01
N MET A 57 4.59 -1.01 -7.47
CA MET A 57 3.38 -1.85 -7.47
C MET A 57 2.94 -2.21 -8.89
N TRP A 58 3.04 -1.28 -9.85
CA TRP A 58 2.68 -1.55 -11.24
C TRP A 58 3.64 -2.56 -11.88
N ILE A 59 4.95 -2.42 -11.64
CA ILE A 59 5.96 -3.37 -12.15
C ILE A 59 5.71 -4.77 -11.62
N GLU A 60 5.42 -4.93 -10.32
CA GLU A 60 5.17 -6.23 -9.70
C GLU A 60 3.89 -6.90 -10.25
N TRP A 61 2.89 -6.09 -10.61
CA TRP A 61 1.58 -6.60 -11.02
C TRP A 61 1.45 -6.86 -12.52
N THR A 62 2.42 -6.41 -13.32
CA THR A 62 2.46 -6.61 -14.78
C THR A 62 3.23 -7.87 -15.12
#